data_AF-A0A3N5F172-F1
#
_entry.id   AF-A0A3N5F172-F1
#
_cell.length_a   1.000
_cell.length_b   1.000
_cell.length_c   1.000
_cell.angle_alpha   90.00
_cell.angle_beta   90.00
_cell.angle_gamma   90.00
#
_symmetry.space_group_name_H-M   'P 1'
#
loop_
_entity.id
_entity.type
_entity.pdbx_description
1 polymer ?
#
loop_
_entity_poly.entity_id
_entity_poly.type
_entity_poly.pdbx_seq_one_letter_code
_entity_poly.pdbx_strand_id
1 'polypeptide(L)' 'ILADGRNGFFFQTFDPAIRTEGDVFEVIDVLAREVGVIGIFSDWPATTTFYANCMGLR' A
#
# COMPACT_ATOMS: atom_id res chain seq x y z
N ILE A 1 -7.92 10.00 2.54
CA ILE A 1 -7.09 10.08 3.76
C ILE A 1 -7.10 8.68 4.34
N LEU A 2 -5.93 8.06 4.53
CA LEU A 2 -5.84 6.64 4.91
C LEU A 2 -5.61 6.43 6.43
N ALA A 3 -5.38 7.49 7.22
CA ALA A 3 -5.16 7.35 8.66
C ALA A 3 -6.45 7.48 9.49
N ASP A 4 -7.64 7.32 8.88
CA ASP A 4 -8.94 7.56 9.54
C ASP A 4 -9.65 6.29 10.03
N GLY A 5 -9.05 5.11 9.82
CA GLY A 5 -9.58 3.80 10.23
C GLY A 5 -10.80 3.34 9.42
N ARG A 6 -11.04 3.92 8.24
CA ARG A 6 -12.12 3.54 7.32
C ARG A 6 -11.63 3.54 5.88
N ASN A 7 -10.49 2.89 5.64
CA ASN A 7 -9.76 2.96 4.37
C ASN A 7 -10.39 2.13 3.24
N GLY A 8 -11.50 1.45 3.52
CA GLY A 8 -12.24 0.67 2.53
C GLY A 8 -11.81 -0.80 2.45
N PHE A 9 -12.41 -1.51 1.50
CA PHE A 9 -12.36 -2.97 1.44
C PHE A 9 -10.94 -3.53 1.23
N PHE A 10 -10.09 -2.85 0.46
CA PHE A 10 -8.73 -3.32 0.15
C PHE A 10 -7.74 -3.17 1.32
N PHE A 11 -8.08 -2.39 2.34
CA PHE A 11 -7.21 -2.10 3.48
C PHE A 11 -7.66 -2.82 4.76
N GLN A 12 -8.86 -3.42 4.77
CA GLN A 12 -9.53 -3.95 5.96
C GLN A 12 -8.71 -4.92 6.82
N THR A 13 -7.75 -5.63 6.22
CA THR A 13 -6.92 -6.63 6.93
C THR A 13 -5.78 -6.01 7.74
N PHE A 14 -5.34 -4.79 7.39
CA PHE A 14 -4.23 -4.10 8.04
C PHE A 14 -4.59 -2.67 8.49
N ASP A 15 -5.85 -2.26 8.30
CA ASP A 15 -6.40 -0.98 8.70
C ASP A 15 -6.07 -0.59 10.16
N PRO A 16 -6.18 -1.48 11.17
CA PRO A 16 -5.86 -1.13 12.56
C PRO A 16 -4.37 -0.82 12.80
N ALA A 17 -3.49 -1.18 11.86
CA ALA A 17 -2.05 -0.92 11.95
C ALA A 17 -1.65 0.42 11.31
N ILE A 18 -2.51 1.03 10.49
CA ILE A 18 -2.24 2.30 9.82
C ILE A 18 -2.45 3.45 10.81
N ARG A 19 -1.41 4.23 11.05
CA ARG A 19 -1.41 5.46 11.86
C ARG A 19 -1.08 6.70 11.04
N THR A 20 -0.36 6.52 9.93
CA THR A 20 -0.02 7.57 8.97
C THR A 20 -0.23 7.07 7.55
N GLU A 21 -0.38 7.98 6.60
CA GLU A 21 -0.45 7.63 5.17
C GLU A 21 0.83 6.91 4.69
N GLY A 22 1.95 7.14 5.36
CA GLY A 22 3.23 6.49 5.08
C GLY A 22 3.21 4.99 5.32
N ASP A 23 2.44 4.51 6.28
CA ASP A 23 2.42 3.10 6.69
C ASP A 23 1.93 2.17 5.57
N VAL A 24 1.15 2.70 4.64
CA VAL A 24 0.70 1.99 3.44
C VAL A 24 1.88 1.62 2.54
N PHE A 25 2.90 2.49 2.45
CA PHE A 25 4.10 2.21 1.67
C PHE A 25 4.97 1.13 2.32
N GLU A 26 5.02 1.06 3.65
CA GLU A 26 5.69 -0.04 4.37
C GLU A 26 5.00 -1.38 4.08
N VAL A 27 3.66 -1.42 4.10
CA VAL A 27 2.89 -2.62 3.71
C VAL A 27 3.19 -3.02 2.27
N ILE A 28 3.21 -2.05 1.35
CA ILE A 28 3.54 -2.31 -0.06
C ILE A 28 4.98 -2.81 -0.21
N ASP A 29 5.95 -2.27 0.52
CA ASP A 29 7.36 -2.69 0.47
C ASP A 29 7.52 -4.15 0.94
N VAL A 30 6.88 -4.52 2.06
CA VAL A 30 6.82 -5.91 2.54
C VAL A 30 6.20 -6.83 1.49
N LEU A 31 5.05 -6.47 0.92
CA LEU A 31 4.38 -7.30 -0.09
C LEU A 31 5.24 -7.46 -1.36
N ALA A 32 5.85 -6.39 -1.84
CA ALA A 32 6.61 -6.38 -3.08
C ALA A 32 7.99 -7.04 -2.96
N ARG A 33 8.70 -6.82 -1.84
CA ARG A 33 10.13 -7.20 -1.71
C ARG A 33 10.37 -8.38 -0.79
N GLU A 34 9.60 -8.50 0.30
CA GLU A 34 9.77 -9.61 1.24
C GLU A 34 8.90 -10.81 0.85
N VAL A 35 7.61 -10.57 0.57
CA VAL A 35 6.68 -11.62 0.14
C VAL A 35 6.88 -11.95 -1.34
N GLY A 36 7.21 -10.97 -2.17
CA GLY A 36 7.47 -11.17 -3.60
C GLY A 36 6.20 -11.46 -4.40
N VAL A 37 5.11 -10.73 -4.13
CA VAL A 37 3.86 -10.88 -4.90
C VAL A 37 4.07 -10.50 -6.37
N ILE A 38 3.38 -11.18 -7.29
CA ILE A 38 3.49 -10.92 -8.73
C ILE A 38 2.89 -9.56 -9.18
N GLY A 39 2.10 -8.94 -8.31
CA GLY A 39 1.46 -7.65 -8.58
C GLY A 39 0.59 -7.19 -7.41
N ILE A 40 0.32 -5.88 -7.37
CA ILE A 40 -0.53 -5.24 -6.36
C ILE A 40 -1.64 -4.48 -7.09
N PHE A 41 -2.89 -4.75 -6.71
CA PHE A 41 -4.05 -4.01 -7.19
C PHE A 41 -4.36 -2.83 -6.27
N SER A 42 -4.75 -1.68 -6.84
CA SER A 42 -5.29 -0.55 -6.11
C SER A 42 -6.44 0.07 -6.89
N ASP A 43 -7.58 0.26 -6.22
CA ASP A 43 -8.72 1.02 -6.74
C ASP A 43 -8.42 2.53 -6.81
N TRP A 44 -7.39 3.00 -6.08
CA TRP A 44 -6.80 4.33 -6.17
C TRP A 44 -5.34 4.24 -6.65
N PRO A 45 -5.06 4.40 -7.95
CA PRO A 45 -3.76 4.03 -8.52
C PRO A 45 -2.61 4.93 -8.07
N ALA A 46 -2.87 6.08 -7.45
CA ALA A 46 -1.85 7.03 -7.03
C ALA A 46 -0.81 6.39 -6.08
N THR A 47 -1.25 5.60 -5.10
CA THR A 47 -0.36 4.96 -4.11
C THR A 47 0.59 3.97 -4.76
N THR A 48 0.07 3.00 -5.52
CA THR A 48 0.89 1.97 -6.17
C THR A 48 1.78 2.56 -7.26
N THR A 49 1.29 3.56 -8.01
CA THR A 49 2.09 4.25 -9.03
C THR A 49 3.24 5.04 -8.41
N PHE A 50 2.98 5.75 -7.31
CA PHE A 50 4.02 6.49 -6.59
C PHE A 50 5.09 5.55 -6.06
N TYR A 51 4.69 4.48 -5.38
CA TYR A 51 5.64 3.47 -4.89
C TYR A 51 6.48 2.87 -6.04
N ALA A 52 5.83 2.43 -7.12
CA ALA A 52 6.52 1.86 -8.27
C ALA A 52 7.54 2.84 -8.87
N ASN A 53 7.18 4.12 -8.97
CA ASN A 53 8.07 5.17 -9.45
C ASN A 53 9.29 5.36 -8.53
N CYS A 54 9.08 5.47 -7.21
CA CYS A 54 10.15 5.61 -6.24
C CYS A 54 11.12 4.41 -6.24
N MET A 55 10.60 3.21 -6.45
CA MET A 55 11.38 1.98 -6.44
C MET A 55 11.96 1.60 -7.80
N GLY A 56 11.69 2.38 -8.85
CA GLY A 56 12.16 2.09 -10.20
C GLY A 56 11.54 0.84 -10.83
N LEU A 57 10.35 0.44 -10.35
CA LEU A 57 9.58 -0.68 -10.89
C LEU A 57 8.88 -0.21 -12.19
N ARG A 58 8.95 -1.02 -13.24
CA ARG A 58 8.38 -0.75 -14.57
C ARG A 58 7.33 -1.77 -14.94
#